data_AF-A0A2V7QFF6-F1
#
_entry.id   AF-A0A2V7QFF6-F1
#
_cell.length_a   1.000
_cell.length_b   1.000
_cell.length_c   1.000
_cell.angle_alpha   90.00
_cell.angle_beta   90.00
_cell.angle_gamma   90.00
#
_symmetry.space_group_name_H-M   'P 1'
#
loop_
_entity.id
_entity.type
_entity.pdbx_description
1 polymer ?
#
loop_
_entity_poly.entity_id
_entity_poly.type
_entity_poly.pdbx_seq_one_letter_code
_entity_poly.pdbx_strand_id
1 'polypeptide(L)' 'MDAGSSTPDAAAPGIDADQEIIAKVLAGHKDSFAVLITRYSDPLYRHALGMTGSPDVAEDILQASFIKAYQHLAEVR' A
#
# COMPACT_ATOMS: atom_id res chain seq x y z
N MET A 1 33.91 -19.12 3.04
CA MET A 1 32.68 -19.38 2.26
C MET A 1 31.53 -19.12 3.20
N ASP A 2 31.14 -17.85 3.33
CA ASP A 2 29.98 -17.43 4.10
C ASP A 2 29.04 -16.80 3.09
N ALA A 3 28.10 -17.60 2.58
CA ALA A 3 27.07 -17.12 1.68
C ALA A 3 26.05 -16.41 2.55
N GLY A 4 26.20 -15.09 2.64
CA GLY A 4 25.26 -14.20 3.31
C GLY A 4 23.84 -14.53 2.87
N SER A 5 23.05 -14.96 3.83
CA SER A 5 21.60 -15.05 3.76
C SER A 5 21.04 -13.65 3.53
N SER A 6 20.92 -13.24 2.27
CA SER A 6 20.06 -12.14 1.86
C SER A 6 18.62 -12.64 1.89
N THR A 7 18.08 -12.75 3.10
CA THR A 7 16.62 -12.69 3.27
C THR A 7 16.19 -11.35 2.68
N PRO A 8 15.37 -11.31 1.61
CA PRO A 8 14.87 -10.04 1.12
C PRO A 8 13.98 -9.47 2.21
N ASP A 9 14.29 -8.25 2.62
CA ASP A 9 13.53 -7.47 3.58
C ASP A 9 12.08 -7.35 3.08
N ALA A 10 11.21 -8.21 3.61
CA ALA A 10 9.80 -8.30 3.25
C ALA A 10 8.94 -7.27 4.00
N ALA A 11 9.53 -6.25 4.65
CA ALA A 11 8.80 -5.38 5.55
C ALA A 11 8.97 -3.86 5.31
N ALA A 12 9.86 -3.41 4.43
CA ALA A 12 9.99 -2.00 4.10
C ALA A 12 9.35 -1.66 2.73
N PRO A 13 8.37 -0.73 2.67
CA PRO A 13 7.96 -0.13 1.41
C PRO A 13 9.14 0.61 0.78
N GLY A 14 9.72 0.02 -0.27
CA GLY A 14 10.62 0.75 -1.15
C GLY A 14 9.79 1.63 -2.07
N ILE A 15 10.02 2.94 -2.05
CA ILE A 15 9.37 3.91 -2.96
C ILE A 15 9.53 3.45 -4.42
N ASP A 16 10.71 2.94 -4.79
CA ASP A 16 10.97 2.41 -6.13
C ASP A 16 10.06 1.22 -6.48
N ALA A 17 9.83 0.31 -5.53
CA ALA A 17 8.94 -0.83 -5.72
C ALA A 17 7.46 -0.40 -5.85
N ASP A 18 7.05 0.66 -5.15
CA ASP A 18 5.71 1.21 -5.28
C ASP A 18 5.51 1.88 -6.64
N GLN A 19 6.52 2.62 -7.13
CA GLN A 19 6.47 3.25 -8.45
C GLN A 19 6.34 2.22 -9.57
N GLU A 20 7.04 1.09 -9.47
CA GLU A 20 6.87 -0.03 -10.41
C GLU A 20 5.44 -0.61 -10.39
N ILE A 21 4.85 -0.74 -9.20
CA ILE A 21 3.46 -1.21 -9.06
C ILE A 21 2.50 -0.20 -9.68
N ILE A 22 2.67 1.09 -9.38
CA ILE A 22 1.86 2.19 -9.95
C ILE A 22 1.94 2.17 -11.48
N ALA A 23 3.15 2.05 -12.05
CA ALA A 23 3.33 1.97 -13.49
C ALA A 23 2.59 0.78 -14.12
N LYS A 24 2.60 -0.40 -13.48
CA LYS A 24 1.83 -1.57 -13.94
C LYS A 24 0.32 -1.32 -13.90
N VAL A 25 -0.19 -0.68 -12.83
CA VAL A 25 -1.62 -0.35 -12.71
C VAL A 25 -2.03 0.63 -13.81
N LEU A 26 -1.23 1.66 -14.08
CA LEU A 26 -1.47 2.63 -15.15
C LEU A 26 -1.39 2.00 -16.55
N ALA A 27 -0.58 0.96 -16.73
CA ALA A 27 -0.52 0.16 -17.96
C ALA A 27 -1.72 -0.81 -18.14
N GLY A 28 -2.67 -0.83 -17.20
CA GLY A 28 -3.89 -1.64 -17.26
C GLY A 28 -3.87 -2.89 -16.38
N HIS A 29 -2.76 -3.21 -15.69
CA HIS A 29 -2.67 -4.33 -14.75
C HIS A 29 -3.24 -3.96 -13.38
N LYS A 30 -4.55 -3.72 -13.33
CA LYS A 30 -5.28 -3.21 -12.14
C LYS A 30 -5.04 -4.04 -10.87
N ASP A 31 -4.91 -5.36 -10.99
CA ASP A 31 -4.68 -6.27 -9.86
C ASP A 31 -3.37 -6.00 -9.13
N SER A 32 -2.40 -5.35 -9.79
CA SER A 32 -1.13 -4.95 -9.17
C SER A 32 -1.35 -4.00 -7.99
N PHE A 33 -2.46 -3.24 -7.98
CA PHE A 33 -2.81 -2.34 -6.87
C PHE A 33 -3.05 -3.09 -5.55
N ALA A 34 -3.45 -4.37 -5.59
CA ALA A 34 -3.63 -5.19 -4.40
C ALA A 34 -2.34 -5.31 -3.57
N VAL A 35 -1.17 -5.23 -4.20
CA VAL A 35 0.11 -5.24 -3.50
C VAL A 35 0.28 -4.00 -2.61
N LEU A 36 -0.14 -2.82 -3.09
CA LEU A 36 -0.14 -1.59 -2.28
C LEU A 36 -1.16 -1.68 -1.16
N ILE A 37 -2.36 -2.22 -1.44
CA ILE A 37 -3.37 -2.45 -0.40
C ILE A 37 -2.79 -3.33 0.71
N THR A 38 -2.26 -4.51 0.39
CA THR A 38 -1.69 -5.42 1.40
C THR A 38 -0.55 -4.77 2.19
N ARG A 39 0.31 -4.01 1.52
CA ARG A 39 1.46 -3.33 2.15
C ARG A 39 1.05 -2.23 3.12
N TYR A 40 -0.01 -1.48 2.79
CA TYR A 40 -0.39 -0.27 3.53
C TYR A 40 -1.60 -0.44 4.44
N SER A 41 -2.35 -1.55 4.34
CA SER A 41 -3.57 -1.76 5.14
C SER A 41 -3.33 -1.71 6.65
N ASP A 42 -2.38 -2.49 7.19
CA ASP A 42 -2.11 -2.52 8.63
C ASP A 42 -1.65 -1.15 9.20
N PRO A 43 -0.62 -0.47 8.63
CA PRO A 43 -0.18 0.80 9.19
C PRO A 43 -1.26 1.90 9.08
N LEU A 44 -2.00 1.96 7.97
CA LEU A 44 -3.07 2.95 7.80
C LEU A 44 -4.27 2.66 8.71
N TYR A 45 -4.66 1.40 8.86
CA TYR A 45 -5.73 1.00 9.75
C TYR A 45 -5.39 1.34 11.21
N ARG A 46 -4.18 1.01 11.66
CA ARG A 46 -3.72 1.32 13.03
C ARG A 46 -3.69 2.83 13.27
N HIS A 47 -3.30 3.61 12.28
CA HIS A 47 -3.33 5.07 12.35
C HIS A 47 -4.76 5.60 12.50
N ALA A 48 -5.67 5.16 11.63
CA ALA A 48 -7.09 5.55 11.67
C ALA A 48 -7.77 5.10 12.97
N LEU A 49 -7.46 3.90 13.47
CA LEU A 49 -7.97 3.39 14.73
C LEU A 49 -7.49 4.23 15.92
N GLY A 50 -6.21 4.64 15.93
CA GLY A 50 -5.67 5.53 16.97
C GLY A 50 -6.32 6.91 16.99
N MET A 51 -6.76 7.42 15.83
CA MET A 51 -7.45 8.71 15.72
C MET A 51 -8.93 8.64 16.09
N THR A 52 -9.61 7.56 15.70
CA THR A 52 -11.08 7.46 15.78
C THR A 52 -11.56 6.70 17.01
N GLY A 53 -10.72 5.80 17.56
CA GLY A 53 -11.11 4.87 18.62
C GLY A 53 -12.19 3.86 18.22
N SER A 54 -12.59 3.83 16.95
CA SER A 54 -13.68 2.99 16.44
C SER A 54 -13.18 2.11 15.29
N PRO A 55 -13.24 0.77 15.42
CA PRO A 55 -12.86 -0.16 14.35
C PRO A 55 -13.62 0.06 13.05
N ASP A 56 -14.94 0.26 13.13
CA ASP A 56 -15.80 0.42 11.95
C ASP A 56 -15.45 1.70 11.18
N VAL A 57 -15.26 2.82 11.91
CA VAL A 57 -14.86 4.10 11.29
C VAL A 57 -13.45 4.02 10.71
N ALA A 58 -12.54 3.29 11.38
CA ALA A 58 -11.19 3.08 10.86
C ALA A 58 -11.18 2.28 9.56
N GLU A 59 -12.05 1.26 9.43
CA GLU A 59 -12.22 0.50 8.21
C GLU A 59 -12.79 1.37 7.07
N ASP A 60 -13.82 2.17 7.35
CA ASP A 60 -14.40 3.10 6.37
C ASP A 60 -13.36 4.10 5.84
N ILE A 61 -12.54 4.66 6.74
CA ILE A 61 -11.45 5.57 6.37
C ILE A 61 -10.42 4.85 5.49
N LEU A 62 -10.05 3.62 5.86
CA LEU A 62 -9.08 2.83 5.11
C LEU A 62 -9.58 2.56 3.69
N GLN A 63 -10.81 2.08 3.55
CA GLN A 63 -11.43 1.80 2.25
C GLN A 63 -11.54 3.07 1.40
N ALA A 64 -12.05 4.17 1.97
CA ALA A 64 -12.17 5.45 1.27
C ALA A 64 -10.81 5.99 0.81
N SER A 65 -9.75 5.79 1.61
CA SER A 65 -8.39 6.20 1.28
C SER A 65 -7.84 5.44 0.08
N PHE A 66 -8.02 4.12 0.03
CA PHE A 66 -7.58 3.32 -1.12
C PHE A 66 -8.38 3.61 -2.39
N ILE A 67 -9.70 3.83 -2.29
CA ILE A 67 -10.53 4.24 -3.43
C ILE A 67 -10.02 5.55 -4.02
N LYS A 68 -9.78 6.55 -3.16
CA LYS A 68 -9.23 7.85 -3.59
C LYS A 68 -7.85 7.69 -4.20
N ALA A 69 -6.96 6.96 -3.54
CA ALA A 69 -5.62 6.71 -4.06
C ALA A 69 -5.68 6.10 -5.46
N TYR A 70 -6.51 5.08 -5.68
CA TYR A 70 -6.71 4.43 -6.97
C TYR A 70 -7.23 5.41 -8.05
N GLN A 71 -8.20 6.27 -7.70
CA GLN A 71 -8.75 7.28 -8.62
C GLN A 71 -7.71 8.33 -9.03
N HIS A 72 -6.78 8.66 -8.14
CA HIS A 72 -5.75 9.68 -8.37
C HIS A 72 -4.38 9.11 -8.78
N LEU A 73 -4.26 7.80 -9.03
CA LEU A 73 -2.98 7.16 -9.42
C LEU A 73 -2.30 7.82 -10.62
N ALA A 74 -3.07 8.35 -11.57
CA ALA A 74 -2.53 9.01 -12.77
C ALA A 74 -2.00 10.44 -12.51
N GLU A 75 -2.33 11.01 -11.35
CA GLU A 75 -1.86 12.34 -10.92
C GLU A 75 -0.58 12.25 -10.08
N VAL A 76 -0.29 11.07 -9.54
CA VAL A 76 0.95 10.78 -8.81
C VAL A 76 2.12 10.86 -9.80
N ARG A 77 3.04 11.81 -9.56
CA ARG A 77 4.26 12.04 -10.35
C ARG A 77 5.50 11.70 -9.55
#